data_AF-A0A960XK09-F1
#
_entry.id   AF-A0A960XK09-F1
#
_cell.length_a   1.000
_cell.length_b   1.000
_cell.length_c   1.000
_cell.angle_alpha   90.00
_cell.angle_beta   90.00
_cell.angle_gamma   90.00
#
_symmetry.space_group_name_H-M   'P 1'
#
loop_
_entity.id
_entity.type
_entity.pdbx_description
1 polymer ?
#
loop_
_entity_poly.entity_id
_entity_poly.type
_entity_poly.pdbx_seq_one_letter_code
_entity_poly.pdbx_strand_id
1 'polypeptide(L)'
;MNEHPPTMRRPSNRSPRSFAAPLSTGAWAGGIAVTVLLLGLAIGIPFSLPRSAWPAIAFTSLTCLLIPLITSLFVVRGYEVTRKELIVQRLLWQTRFELGDLRAGRVDPDALKRAWKTVGNGGFFGWIGYFRNKRLGNFRALVTDPARSVVLEFANFKLVVSPDDPAAFVRVLDLPEPTEKAGR
;
A
#
# COMPACT_ATOMS: atom_id res chain seq x y z
N MET A 1 -49.90 -29.44 -10.81
CA MET A 1 -48.93 -29.19 -11.89
C MET A 1 -48.07 -28.03 -11.41
N ASN A 2 -46.93 -28.32 -10.77
CA ASN A 2 -46.11 -27.32 -10.09
C ASN A 2 -45.11 -26.74 -11.08
N GLU A 3 -45.38 -25.56 -11.60
CA GLU A 3 -44.39 -24.82 -12.39
C GLU A 3 -43.48 -24.03 -11.45
N HIS A 4 -42.27 -24.55 -11.23
CA HIS A 4 -41.18 -23.77 -10.66
C HIS A 4 -40.73 -22.72 -11.68
N PRO A 5 -40.71 -21.42 -11.35
CA PRO A 5 -40.17 -20.41 -12.24
C PRO A 5 -38.66 -20.65 -12.44
N PRO A 6 -38.14 -20.46 -13.66
CA PRO A 6 -36.72 -20.60 -13.91
C PRO A 6 -35.97 -19.56 -13.08
N THR A 7 -35.06 -20.04 -12.22
CA THR A 7 -34.12 -19.20 -11.51
C THR A 7 -33.26 -18.48 -12.55
N MET A 8 -33.57 -17.22 -12.81
CA MET A 8 -32.72 -16.34 -13.60
C MET A 8 -31.35 -16.24 -12.91
N ARG A 9 -30.38 -17.05 -13.36
CA ARG A 9 -28.96 -16.79 -13.10
C ARG A 9 -28.64 -15.44 -13.75
N ARG A 10 -28.59 -14.39 -12.93
CA ARG A 10 -28.03 -13.09 -13.37
C ARG A 10 -26.64 -13.35 -13.98
N PRO A 11 -26.37 -12.95 -15.22
CA PRO A 11 -25.02 -13.06 -15.78
C PRO A 11 -24.07 -12.21 -14.95
N SER A 12 -23.13 -12.88 -14.26
CA SER A 12 -22.22 -12.31 -13.28
C SER A 12 -20.99 -11.65 -13.92
N ASN A 13 -21.20 -10.81 -14.94
CA ASN A 13 -20.11 -10.10 -15.62
C ASN A 13 -19.91 -8.71 -15.03
N ARG A 14 -19.33 -8.62 -13.82
CA ARG A 14 -18.68 -7.38 -13.37
C ARG A 14 -17.24 -7.42 -13.88
N SER A 15 -16.93 -6.58 -14.87
CA SER A 15 -15.56 -6.40 -15.36
C SER A 15 -14.65 -5.96 -14.19
N PRO A 16 -13.39 -6.43 -14.13
CA PRO A 16 -12.42 -5.96 -13.14
C PRO A 16 -12.34 -4.43 -13.14
N ARG A 17 -12.35 -3.81 -11.96
CA ARG A 17 -12.21 -2.35 -11.84
C ARG A 17 -10.83 -2.00 -11.32
N SER A 18 -10.08 -1.25 -12.11
CA SER A 18 -8.75 -0.76 -11.74
C SER A 18 -8.82 0.65 -11.15
N PHE A 19 -7.91 0.92 -10.24
CA PHE A 19 -7.71 2.18 -9.53
C PHE A 19 -6.22 2.49 -9.52
N ALA A 20 -5.82 3.72 -9.82
CA ALA A 20 -4.42 4.11 -9.73
C ALA A 20 -3.98 4.26 -8.26
N ALA A 21 -2.68 4.18 -8.00
CA ALA A 21 -2.10 4.50 -6.70
C ALA A 21 -1.29 5.80 -6.82
N PRO A 22 -1.94 6.98 -6.67
CA PRO A 22 -1.22 8.24 -6.78
C PRO A 22 -0.20 8.35 -5.65
N LEU A 23 1.03 8.74 -5.97
CA LEU A 23 1.99 9.08 -4.92
C LEU A 23 1.71 10.51 -4.45
N SER A 24 1.66 10.68 -3.14
CA SER A 24 1.63 12.02 -2.54
C SER A 24 2.90 12.81 -2.91
N THR A 25 2.74 14.12 -3.16
CA THR A 25 3.84 15.02 -3.52
C THR A 25 4.95 15.02 -2.47
N GLY A 26 4.59 14.92 -1.18
CA GLY A 26 5.55 14.84 -0.08
C GLY A 26 6.38 13.55 -0.08
N ALA A 27 5.78 12.41 -0.44
CA ALA A 27 6.51 11.14 -0.58
C ALA A 27 7.47 11.16 -1.78
N TRP A 28 7.08 11.83 -2.88
CA TRP A 28 7.95 12.06 -4.04
C TRP A 28 9.16 12.92 -3.66
N ALA A 29 8.92 14.07 -3.05
CA ALA A 29 9.98 15.02 -2.67
C ALA A 29 10.95 14.40 -1.64
N GLY A 30 10.41 13.74 -0.61
CA GLY A 30 11.23 13.04 0.39
C GLY A 30 12.06 11.92 -0.22
N GLY A 31 11.46 11.08 -1.07
CA GLY A 31 12.17 9.99 -1.76
C GLY A 31 13.30 10.50 -2.64
N ILE A 32 13.09 11.57 -3.42
CA ILE A 32 14.14 12.21 -4.22
C ILE A 32 15.23 12.77 -3.33
N ALA A 33 14.88 13.55 -2.31
CA ALA A 33 15.87 14.23 -1.47
C ALA A 33 16.82 13.21 -0.81
N VAL A 34 16.28 12.12 -0.27
CA VAL A 34 17.14 11.09 0.33
C VAL A 34 17.92 10.31 -0.73
N THR A 35 17.34 10.07 -1.91
CA THR A 35 18.09 9.45 -3.02
C THR A 35 19.28 10.31 -3.45
N VAL A 36 19.09 11.63 -3.63
CA VAL A 36 20.15 12.58 -3.97
C VAL A 36 21.22 12.62 -2.88
N LEU A 37 20.82 12.65 -1.60
CA LEU A 37 21.75 12.60 -0.48
C LEU A 37 22.59 11.32 -0.49
N LEU A 38 21.97 10.15 -0.69
CA LEU A 38 22.68 8.87 -0.73
C LEU A 38 23.62 8.78 -1.93
N LEU A 39 23.24 9.31 -3.09
CA LEU A 39 24.11 9.40 -4.26
C LEU A 39 25.30 10.32 -3.99
N GLY A 40 25.06 11.48 -3.36
CA GLY A 40 26.11 12.40 -2.95
C GLY A 40 27.12 11.75 -2.00
N LEU A 41 26.65 10.97 -1.03
CA LEU A 41 27.53 10.21 -0.13
C LEU A 41 28.29 9.10 -0.85
N ALA A 42 27.63 8.32 -1.70
CA ALA A 42 28.25 7.25 -2.47
C ALA A 42 29.38 7.77 -3.39
N ILE A 43 29.22 8.98 -3.92
CA ILE A 43 30.23 9.62 -4.78
C ILE A 43 31.30 10.32 -3.91
N GLY A 44 30.92 11.06 -2.87
CA GLY A 44 31.82 11.93 -2.11
C GLY A 44 32.74 11.19 -1.12
N ILE A 45 32.30 10.09 -0.52
CA ILE A 45 33.08 9.33 0.46
C ILE A 45 34.40 8.81 -0.15
N PRO A 46 34.41 8.20 -1.37
CA PRO A 46 35.65 7.80 -2.04
C PRO A 46 36.70 8.90 -2.24
N PHE A 47 36.30 10.17 -2.40
CA PHE A 47 37.23 11.29 -2.59
C PHE A 47 37.72 11.92 -1.28
N SER A 48 37.02 11.66 -0.17
CA SER A 48 37.25 12.35 1.11
C SER A 48 38.08 11.52 2.10
N LEU A 49 38.18 10.20 1.90
CA LEU A 49 38.79 9.28 2.84
C LEU A 49 40.08 8.64 2.30
N PRO A 50 41.01 8.26 3.19
CA PRO A 50 42.28 7.66 2.79
C PRO A 50 42.08 6.28 2.15
N ARG A 51 42.98 5.93 1.22
CA ARG A 51 42.94 4.65 0.50
C ARG A 51 43.00 3.42 1.42
N SER A 52 43.56 3.53 2.63
CA SER A 52 43.55 2.42 3.59
C SER A 52 42.13 1.96 3.98
N ALA A 53 41.11 2.79 3.80
CA ALA A 53 39.71 2.48 4.10
C ALA A 53 38.90 1.99 2.88
N TRP A 54 39.52 1.72 1.73
CA TRP A 54 38.82 1.34 0.48
C TRP A 54 37.75 0.24 0.64
N PRO A 55 37.96 -0.86 1.40
CA PRO A 55 36.92 -1.88 1.59
C PRO A 55 35.66 -1.32 2.26
N ALA A 56 35.82 -0.51 3.31
CA ALA A 56 34.71 0.12 4.02
C ALA A 56 34.02 1.21 3.17
N ILE A 57 34.80 1.99 2.42
CA ILE A 57 34.31 2.99 1.45
C ILE A 57 33.45 2.31 0.38
N ALA A 58 33.96 1.23 -0.22
CA ALA A 58 33.26 0.50 -1.27
C ALA A 58 31.96 -0.12 -0.75
N PHE A 59 32.00 -0.76 0.43
CA PHE A 59 30.81 -1.33 1.07
C PHE A 59 29.74 -0.28 1.38
N THR A 60 30.14 0.86 1.93
CA THR A 60 29.24 1.96 2.26
C THR A 60 28.64 2.57 1.00
N SER A 61 29.46 2.86 -0.01
CA SER A 61 29.01 3.44 -1.28
C SER A 61 28.05 2.51 -2.00
N LEU A 62 28.36 1.21 -2.05
CA LEU A 62 27.47 0.19 -2.61
C LEU A 62 26.13 0.15 -1.86
N THR A 63 26.14 0.20 -0.54
CA THR A 63 24.92 0.19 0.27
C THR A 63 24.08 1.45 0.02
N CYS A 64 24.70 2.62 -0.05
CA CYS A 64 24.03 3.88 -0.40
C CYS A 64 23.37 3.83 -1.79
N LEU A 65 23.97 3.12 -2.76
CA LEU A 65 23.39 2.89 -4.08
C LEU A 65 22.25 1.85 -4.07
N LEU A 66 22.41 0.76 -3.32
CA LEU A 66 21.44 -0.33 -3.31
C LEU A 66 20.15 0.02 -2.57
N ILE A 67 20.19 0.84 -1.52
CA ILE A 67 18.99 1.24 -0.75
C ILE A 67 17.90 1.87 -1.65
N PRO A 68 18.14 2.97 -2.40
CA PRO A 68 17.12 3.57 -3.25
C PRO A 68 16.68 2.64 -4.38
N LEU A 69 17.62 1.87 -4.95
CA LEU A 69 17.32 0.89 -5.99
C LEU A 69 16.32 -0.16 -5.49
N ILE A 70 16.63 -0.84 -4.37
CA ILE A 70 15.80 -1.90 -3.81
C ILE A 70 14.45 -1.33 -3.35
N THR A 71 14.44 -0.18 -2.67
CA THR A 71 13.19 0.41 -2.16
C THR A 71 12.25 0.88 -3.26
N SER A 72 12.77 1.33 -4.40
CA SER A 72 11.96 1.69 -5.57
C SER A 72 11.17 0.50 -6.15
N LEU A 73 11.65 -0.73 -5.98
CA LEU A 73 10.97 -1.93 -6.47
C LEU A 73 9.63 -2.17 -5.77
N PHE A 74 9.45 -1.63 -4.56
CA PHE A 74 8.26 -1.85 -3.76
C PHE A 74 7.13 -0.88 -4.09
N VAL A 75 7.35 0.14 -4.93
CA VAL A 75 6.35 1.16 -5.31
C VAL A 75 5.05 0.48 -5.75
N VAL A 76 3.94 0.86 -5.13
CA VAL A 76 2.59 0.46 -5.53
C VAL A 76 2.17 1.36 -6.70
N ARG A 77 1.71 0.76 -7.80
CA ARG A 77 1.30 1.45 -9.02
C ARG A 77 -0.21 1.56 -9.16
N GLY A 78 -0.93 0.58 -8.62
CA GLY A 78 -2.38 0.54 -8.71
C GLY A 78 -3.00 -0.61 -7.94
N TYR A 79 -4.31 -0.60 -7.93
CA TYR A 79 -5.16 -1.59 -7.29
C TYR A 79 -6.18 -2.08 -8.31
N GLU A 80 -6.42 -3.37 -8.32
CA GLU A 80 -7.45 -3.98 -9.16
C GLU A 80 -8.37 -4.79 -8.27
N VAL A 81 -9.66 -4.45 -8.32
CA VAL A 81 -10.69 -5.13 -7.55
C VAL A 81 -11.43 -6.08 -8.47
N THR A 82 -11.34 -7.36 -8.15
CA THR A 82 -12.12 -8.42 -8.79
C THR A 82 -13.22 -8.88 -7.84
N ARG A 83 -14.04 -9.85 -8.24
CA ARG A 83 -15.13 -10.38 -7.40
C ARG A 83 -14.62 -11.09 -6.14
N LYS A 84 -13.44 -11.72 -6.21
CA LYS A 84 -12.90 -12.56 -5.13
C LYS A 84 -11.62 -12.03 -4.52
N GLU A 85 -10.90 -11.17 -5.24
CA GLU A 85 -9.56 -10.76 -4.86
C GLU A 85 -9.37 -9.26 -5.07
N LEU A 86 -8.64 -8.64 -4.14
CA LEU A 86 -7.97 -7.38 -4.32
C LEU A 86 -6.53 -7.65 -4.75
N ILE A 87 -6.16 -7.16 -5.92
CA ILE A 87 -4.81 -7.27 -6.48
C ILE A 87 -4.12 -5.92 -6.35
N VAL A 88 -3.02 -5.88 -5.61
CA VAL A 88 -2.17 -4.69 -5.48
C VAL A 88 -1.00 -4.84 -6.44
N GLN A 89 -0.95 -3.96 -7.45
CA GLN A 89 0.09 -3.98 -8.47
C GLN A 89 1.31 -3.17 -8.02
N ARG A 90 2.49 -3.78 -8.07
CA ARG A 90 3.78 -3.13 -7.78
C ARG A 90 4.66 -3.13 -9.02
N LEU A 91 5.88 -2.60 -8.91
CA LEU A 91 6.80 -2.47 -10.04
C LEU A 91 7.12 -3.82 -10.72
N LEU A 92 7.52 -4.83 -9.93
CA LEU A 92 7.99 -6.12 -10.44
C LEU A 92 7.05 -7.29 -10.12
N TRP A 93 6.09 -7.13 -9.22
CA TRP A 93 5.17 -8.20 -8.82
C TRP A 93 3.80 -7.67 -8.42
N GLN A 94 2.87 -8.58 -8.16
CA GLN A 94 1.53 -8.27 -7.66
C GLN A 94 1.31 -8.99 -6.33
N THR A 95 0.54 -8.38 -5.42
CA THR A 95 0.13 -8.99 -4.15
C THR A 95 -1.37 -9.17 -4.17
N ARG A 96 -1.87 -10.39 -3.97
CA ARG A 96 -3.31 -10.70 -3.96
C ARG A 96 -3.83 -10.86 -2.54
N PHE A 97 -5.04 -10.40 -2.31
CA PHE A 97 -5.76 -10.53 -1.05
C PHE A 97 -7.16 -11.05 -1.34
N GLU A 98 -7.53 -12.18 -0.74
CA GLU A 98 -8.87 -12.76 -0.90
C GLU A 98 -9.91 -11.91 -0.16
N LEU A 99 -10.93 -11.46 -0.87
CA LEU A 99 -12.03 -10.66 -0.34
C LEU A 99 -13.05 -11.49 0.45
N GLY A 100 -12.97 -12.82 0.42
CA GLY A 100 -13.87 -13.70 1.18
C GLY A 100 -13.82 -13.45 2.69
N ASP A 101 -12.66 -13.03 3.21
CA ASP A 101 -12.45 -12.69 4.62
C ASP A 101 -12.66 -11.21 4.94
N LEU A 102 -13.03 -10.39 3.94
CA LEU A 102 -13.21 -8.96 4.12
C LEU A 102 -14.52 -8.70 4.89
N ARG A 103 -14.40 -8.08 6.07
CA ARG A 103 -15.53 -7.76 6.95
C ARG A 103 -16.03 -6.34 6.78
N ALA A 104 -15.11 -5.39 6.57
CA ALA A 104 -15.44 -3.99 6.43
C ALA A 104 -14.38 -3.26 5.61
N GLY A 105 -14.80 -2.17 4.96
CA GLY A 105 -13.94 -1.24 4.26
C GLY A 105 -14.46 0.18 4.45
N ARG A 106 -13.57 1.11 4.81
CA ARG A 106 -13.94 2.52 5.01
C ARG A 106 -12.84 3.45 4.55
N VAL A 107 -13.22 4.63 4.08
CA VAL A 107 -12.29 5.73 3.86
C VAL A 107 -11.89 6.29 5.23
N ASP A 108 -10.59 6.35 5.51
CA ASP A 108 -10.04 6.88 6.76
C ASP A 108 -8.69 7.57 6.45
N PRO A 109 -8.69 8.85 6.06
CA PRO A 109 -7.49 9.62 5.75
C PRO A 109 -6.49 9.70 6.91
N ASP A 110 -6.97 9.54 8.14
CA ASP A 110 -6.15 9.57 9.34
C ASP A 110 -5.53 8.20 9.66
N ALA A 111 -5.71 7.15 8.83
CA ALA A 111 -5.30 5.77 9.11
C ALA A 111 -3.84 5.64 9.57
N LEU A 112 -2.96 6.45 8.97
CA LEU A 112 -1.53 6.47 9.27
C LEU A 112 -1.13 7.45 10.38
N LYS A 113 -2.07 8.20 10.95
CA LYS A 113 -1.78 9.17 12.02
C LYS A 113 -1.20 8.47 13.24
N ARG A 114 -0.04 8.93 13.70
CA ARG A 114 0.72 8.35 14.82
C ARG A 114 0.98 6.84 14.63
N ALA A 115 1.18 6.39 13.39
CA ALA A 115 1.56 5.02 13.09
C ALA A 115 3.07 4.83 13.09
N TRP A 116 3.51 3.75 13.72
CA TRP A 116 4.92 3.44 13.94
C TRP A 116 5.22 2.24 13.06
N LYS A 117 6.29 2.32 12.28
CA LYS A 117 6.70 1.24 11.38
C LYS A 117 7.33 0.12 12.20
N THR A 118 6.81 -1.09 12.07
CA THR A 118 7.42 -2.28 12.69
C THR A 118 8.33 -3.00 11.71
N VAL A 119 7.89 -3.20 10.46
CA VAL A 119 8.66 -3.86 9.40
C VAL A 119 8.36 -3.23 8.05
N GLY A 120 9.38 -3.04 7.22
CA GLY A 120 9.22 -2.62 5.81
C GLY A 120 9.74 -1.22 5.50
N ASN A 121 9.19 -0.64 4.43
CA ASN A 121 9.58 0.66 3.90
C ASN A 121 8.59 1.74 4.41
N GLY A 122 9.14 2.84 4.92
CA GLY A 122 8.34 4.00 5.33
C GLY A 122 9.06 5.27 4.90
N GLY A 123 8.43 6.05 4.03
CA GLY A 123 8.91 7.36 3.58
C GLY A 123 9.58 7.37 2.21
N PHE A 124 10.10 6.24 1.73
CA PHE A 124 10.59 6.11 0.35
C PHE A 124 9.50 5.53 -0.54
N PHE A 125 8.91 6.36 -1.39
CA PHE A 125 7.89 5.97 -2.37
C PHE A 125 6.58 5.39 -1.78
N GLY A 126 6.33 5.61 -0.49
CA GLY A 126 5.09 5.25 0.20
C GLY A 126 5.29 4.71 1.62
N TRP A 127 4.20 4.25 2.19
CA TRP A 127 4.10 3.52 3.46
C TRP A 127 3.75 2.07 3.13
N ILE A 128 4.79 1.25 3.03
CA ILE A 128 4.71 -0.12 2.51
C ILE A 128 5.33 -1.06 3.55
N GLY A 129 4.49 -1.78 4.27
CA GLY A 129 4.98 -2.68 5.32
C GLY A 129 3.95 -2.92 6.42
N TYR A 130 4.46 -3.29 7.59
CA TYR A 130 3.69 -3.48 8.79
C TYR A 130 3.85 -2.27 9.71
N PHE A 131 2.71 -1.81 10.21
CA PHE A 131 2.60 -0.63 11.04
C PHE A 131 1.72 -0.95 12.25
N ARG A 132 1.90 -0.15 13.29
CA ARG A 132 1.06 -0.19 14.48
C ARG A 132 0.67 1.21 14.91
N ASN A 133 -0.58 1.42 15.27
CA ASN A 133 -1.00 2.61 16.01
C ASN A 133 -2.06 2.25 17.06
N LYS A 134 -2.36 3.21 17.94
CA LYS A 134 -3.36 3.01 19.01
C LYS A 134 -4.79 2.84 18.47
N ARG A 135 -5.11 3.38 17.29
CA ARG A 135 -6.48 3.41 16.74
C ARG A 135 -6.86 2.15 15.97
N LEU A 136 -5.95 1.63 15.15
CA LEU A 136 -6.13 0.48 14.27
C LEU A 136 -5.49 -0.79 14.85
N GLY A 137 -4.55 -0.69 15.80
CA GLY A 137 -3.76 -1.82 16.25
C GLY A 137 -2.64 -2.14 15.26
N ASN A 138 -2.36 -3.42 15.01
CA ASN A 138 -1.43 -3.87 13.98
C ASN A 138 -2.13 -3.90 12.61
N PHE A 139 -1.48 -3.36 11.58
CA PHE A 139 -2.01 -3.38 10.23
C PHE A 139 -0.88 -3.39 9.19
N ARG A 140 -1.20 -3.87 7.99
CA ARG A 140 -0.34 -3.75 6.81
C ARG A 140 -0.72 -2.49 6.06
N ALA A 141 0.25 -1.67 5.66
CA ALA A 141 0.02 -0.53 4.78
C ALA A 141 0.65 -0.81 3.41
N LEU A 142 -0.09 -0.49 2.35
CA LEU A 142 0.34 -0.43 0.96
C LEU A 142 -0.16 0.91 0.39
N VAL A 143 0.30 2.00 1.01
CA VAL A 143 -0.22 3.36 0.84
C VAL A 143 0.81 4.25 0.16
N THR A 144 0.41 4.98 -0.86
CA THR A 144 1.22 5.97 -1.60
C THR A 144 0.78 7.40 -1.30
N ASP A 145 -0.50 7.60 -0.97
CA ASP A 145 -1.07 8.87 -0.54
C ASP A 145 -1.91 8.69 0.75
N PRO A 146 -1.39 9.09 1.92
CA PRO A 146 -2.09 8.94 3.20
C PRO A 146 -3.47 9.62 3.21
N ALA A 147 -3.64 10.73 2.50
CA ALA A 147 -4.90 11.48 2.49
C ALA A 147 -6.05 10.68 1.81
N ARG A 148 -5.69 9.68 1.00
CA ARG A 148 -6.64 8.80 0.28
C ARG A 148 -6.78 7.43 0.93
N SER A 149 -6.37 7.29 2.19
CA SER A 149 -6.33 6.00 2.86
C SER A 149 -7.73 5.36 2.97
N VAL A 150 -7.80 4.09 2.60
CA VAL A 150 -8.92 3.18 2.82
C VAL A 150 -8.45 2.06 3.72
N VAL A 151 -9.15 1.84 4.82
CA VAL A 151 -8.90 0.76 5.76
C VAL A 151 -9.81 -0.40 5.41
N LEU A 152 -9.20 -1.55 5.16
CA LEU A 152 -9.84 -2.83 4.93
C LEU A 152 -9.62 -3.72 6.15
N GLU A 153 -10.69 -4.20 6.74
CA GLU A 153 -10.67 -5.07 7.90
C GLU A 153 -11.01 -6.50 7.47
N PHE A 154 -9.99 -7.36 7.47
CA PHE A 154 -10.15 -8.78 7.24
C PHE A 154 -10.34 -9.53 8.56
N ALA A 155 -10.70 -10.80 8.49
CA ALA A 155 -10.92 -11.64 9.66
C ALA A 155 -9.74 -11.64 10.64
N ASN A 156 -8.52 -11.69 10.12
CA ASN A 156 -7.29 -11.89 10.90
C ASN A 156 -6.32 -10.70 10.88
N PHE A 157 -6.53 -9.72 10.01
CA PHE A 157 -5.62 -8.59 9.85
C PHE A 157 -6.31 -7.37 9.28
N LYS A 158 -5.62 -6.22 9.32
CA LYS A 158 -6.06 -4.99 8.68
C LYS A 158 -5.08 -4.62 7.57
N LEU A 159 -5.63 -4.13 6.46
CA LEU A 159 -4.87 -3.62 5.33
C LEU A 159 -5.29 -2.18 5.06
N VAL A 160 -4.32 -1.31 4.84
CA VAL A 160 -4.55 0.08 4.44
C VAL A 160 -4.01 0.26 3.03
N VAL A 161 -4.83 0.78 2.13
CA VAL A 161 -4.51 1.09 0.73
C VAL A 161 -4.89 2.55 0.43
N SER A 162 -4.40 3.12 -0.67
CA SER A 162 -4.74 4.50 -1.06
C SER A 162 -5.04 4.60 -2.55
N PRO A 163 -6.19 4.07 -3.01
CA PRO A 163 -6.64 4.23 -4.39
C PRO A 163 -6.85 5.72 -4.72
N ASP A 164 -6.78 6.04 -6.01
CA ASP A 164 -7.06 7.37 -6.57
C ASP A 164 -8.45 7.90 -6.22
N ASP A 165 -9.47 7.04 -6.24
CA ASP A 165 -10.84 7.32 -5.78
C ASP A 165 -11.25 6.38 -4.62
N PRO A 166 -11.02 6.79 -3.35
CA PRO A 166 -11.36 6.01 -2.16
C PRO A 166 -12.83 5.63 -2.05
N ALA A 167 -13.73 6.53 -2.46
CA ALA A 167 -15.17 6.31 -2.33
C ALA A 167 -15.66 5.30 -3.38
N ALA A 168 -15.22 5.43 -4.64
CA ALA A 168 -15.51 4.42 -5.65
C ALA A 168 -14.88 3.06 -5.32
N PHE A 169 -13.69 3.04 -4.74
CA PHE A 169 -13.05 1.80 -4.32
C PHE A 169 -13.89 1.04 -3.27
N VAL A 170 -14.31 1.71 -2.20
CA VAL A 170 -15.14 1.08 -1.16
C VAL A 170 -16.48 0.57 -1.72
N ARG A 171 -17.14 1.35 -2.60
CA ARG A 171 -18.40 0.94 -3.24
C ARG A 171 -18.29 -0.34 -4.07
N VAL A 172 -17.12 -0.64 -4.63
CA VAL A 172 -16.91 -1.82 -5.48
C VAL A 172 -16.67 -3.09 -4.66
N LEU A 173 -16.26 -2.96 -3.40
CA LEU A 173 -15.97 -4.10 -2.53
C LEU A 173 -17.21 -4.90 -2.09
N ASP A 174 -18.41 -4.51 -2.53
CA ASP A 174 -19.68 -5.21 -2.26
C ASP A 174 -19.88 -5.51 -0.77
N LEU A 175 -19.38 -4.60 0.07
CA LEU A 175 -19.44 -4.73 1.52
C LEU A 175 -20.89 -4.63 1.97
N PRO A 176 -21.31 -5.44 2.96
CA PRO A 176 -22.60 -5.23 3.60
C PRO A 176 -22.64 -3.78 4.11
N GLU A 177 -23.72 -3.06 3.79
CA GLU A 177 -23.95 -1.70 4.29
C GLU A 177 -23.70 -1.69 5.81
N PRO A 178 -23.02 -0.65 6.34
CA PRO A 178 -22.74 -0.59 7.77
C PRO A 178 -24.08 -0.68 8.49
N THR A 179 -24.27 -1.74 9.26
CA THR A 179 -25.46 -1.87 10.09
C THR A 179 -25.41 -0.70 11.07
N GLU A 180 -26.20 0.32 10.77
CA GLU A 180 -26.45 1.46 11.63
C GLU A 180 -26.79 0.87 13.00
N LYS A 181 -25.88 1.04 13.96
CA LYS A 181 -26.15 0.62 15.33
C LYS A 181 -27.33 1.44 15.78
N ALA A 182 -28.50 0.80 15.83
CA ALA A 182 -29.68 1.29 16.52
C ALA A 182 -29.23 1.81 17.88
N GLY A 183 -29.34 3.13 18.04
CA GLY A 183 -29.12 3.80 19.31
C GLY A 183 -30.03 3.18 20.36
N ARG A 184 -29.42 2.72 21.44
CA ARG A 184 -30.07 2.64 22.74
C ARG A 184 -29.74 3.90 23.50
#